data_AF-A0A6C0CWH9-F1
#
_entry.id   AF-A0A6C0CWH9-F1
#
_cell.length_a   1.000
_cell.length_b   1.000
_cell.length_c   1.000
_cell.angle_alpha   90.00
_cell.angle_beta   90.00
_cell.angle_gamma   90.00
#
_symmetry.space_group_name_H-M   'P 1'
#
loop_
_entity.id
_entity.type
_entity.pdbx_description
1 polymer ?
#
loop_
_entity_poly.entity_id
_entity_poly.type
_entity_poly.pdbx_seq_one_letter_code
_entity_poly.pdbx_strand_id
1 'polypeptide(L)'
;MTTINPIKNPSICIPRVYSSINKNFIKDIIQTKLNLGIIKKIDMINTNDKKFRKIFIHFDSWNDNDEEINLIKDKFLLGKVVKIVYDFPWFWKCSLYKASL
;
A
#
# COMPACT_ATOMS: atom_id res chain seq x y z
N MET A 1 22.22 -4.95 -17.91
CA MET A 1 21.69 -3.86 -17.06
C MET A 1 20.27 -3.61 -17.53
N THR A 2 19.27 -4.20 -16.87
CA THR A 2 17.86 -3.95 -17.19
C THR A 2 17.51 -2.55 -16.72
N THR A 3 17.20 -1.66 -17.66
CA THR A 3 16.66 -0.33 -17.38
C THR A 3 15.28 -0.49 -16.77
N ILE A 4 15.24 -0.53 -15.43
CA ILE A 4 13.98 -0.48 -14.69
C ILE A 4 13.46 0.94 -14.90
N ASN A 5 12.41 1.10 -15.72
CA ASN A 5 11.66 2.34 -15.72
C ASN A 5 11.27 2.62 -14.26
N PRO A 6 11.66 3.77 -13.68
CA PRO A 6 11.35 4.05 -12.30
C PRO A 6 9.84 4.00 -12.14
N ILE A 7 9.36 3.12 -11.25
CA ILE A 7 7.93 3.02 -10.95
C ILE A 7 7.53 4.37 -10.37
N LYS A 8 6.91 5.21 -11.20
CA LYS A 8 6.55 6.58 -10.81
C LYS A 8 5.57 6.56 -9.64
N ASN A 9 4.55 5.70 -9.74
CA ASN A 9 3.52 5.53 -8.72
C ASN A 9 3.44 4.05 -8.34
N PRO A 10 3.86 3.66 -7.12
CA PRO A 10 3.89 2.25 -6.74
C PRO A 10 2.48 1.67 -6.61
N SER A 11 2.38 0.36 -6.71
CA SER A 11 1.25 -0.37 -6.15
C SER A 11 1.74 -1.13 -4.93
N ILE A 12 0.93 -1.23 -3.87
CA ILE A 12 1.30 -1.93 -2.65
C ILE A 12 0.31 -3.04 -2.33
N CYS A 13 0.81 -4.11 -1.72
CA CYS A 13 0.03 -5.23 -1.23
C CYS A 13 -0.02 -5.19 0.29
N ILE A 14 -1.23 -5.39 0.84
CA ILE A 14 -1.47 -5.71 2.24
C ILE A 14 -2.01 -7.14 2.28
N PRO A 15 -1.19 -8.14 2.66
CA PRO A 15 -1.53 -9.55 2.49
C PRO A 15 -2.65 -10.00 3.43
N ARG A 16 -2.84 -9.31 4.56
CA ARG A 16 -3.79 -9.72 5.61
C ARG A 16 -4.45 -8.49 6.24
N VAL A 17 -5.72 -8.29 5.91
CA VAL A 17 -6.60 -7.27 6.48
C VAL A 17 -7.88 -7.95 6.95
N TYR A 18 -8.40 -7.60 8.13
CA TYR A 18 -9.67 -8.17 8.60
C TYR A 18 -10.81 -7.84 7.63
N SER A 19 -11.68 -8.80 7.36
CA SER A 19 -12.81 -8.64 6.42
C SER A 19 -13.83 -7.59 6.85
N SER A 20 -13.84 -7.21 8.14
CA SER A 20 -14.65 -6.12 8.69
C SER A 20 -14.14 -4.73 8.30
N ILE A 21 -12.86 -4.60 7.96
CA ILE A 21 -12.28 -3.32 7.50
C ILE A 21 -12.76 -3.04 6.08
N ASN A 22 -13.40 -1.89 5.91
CA ASN A 22 -13.95 -1.46 4.63
C ASN A 22 -12.94 -0.63 3.81
N LYS A 23 -13.25 -0.47 2.52
CA LYS A 23 -12.42 0.26 1.55
C LYS A 23 -12.21 1.74 1.94
N ASN A 24 -13.23 2.39 2.52
CA ASN A 24 -13.17 3.79 2.91
C ASN A 24 -12.20 4.02 4.07
N PHE A 25 -12.18 3.11 5.06
CA PHE A 25 -11.21 3.15 6.15
C PHE A 25 -9.78 3.04 5.62
N ILE A 26 -9.52 2.09 4.72
CA ILE A 26 -8.19 1.94 4.09
C ILE A 26 -7.80 3.23 3.34
N LYS A 27 -8.74 3.80 2.57
CA LYS A 27 -8.52 5.06 1.84
C LYS A 27 -8.21 6.22 2.80
N ASP A 28 -8.92 6.33 3.91
CA ASP A 28 -8.71 7.37 4.93
C ASP A 28 -7.33 7.26 5.59
N ILE A 29 -6.92 6.06 6.00
CA ILE A 29 -5.57 5.84 6.55
C ILE A 29 -4.49 6.26 5.54
N ILE A 30 -4.61 5.81 4.28
CA ILE A 30 -3.55 5.96 3.28
C ILE A 30 -3.50 7.39 2.70
N GLN A 31 -4.65 7.99 2.36
CA GLN A 31 -4.70 9.32 1.75
C GLN A 31 -4.81 10.45 2.76
N THR A 32 -5.66 10.31 3.78
CA THR A 32 -5.95 11.44 4.69
C THR A 32 -4.92 11.48 5.82
N LYS A 33 -4.70 10.36 6.52
CA LYS A 33 -3.86 10.35 7.73
C LYS A 33 -2.37 10.29 7.42
N LEU A 34 -1.97 9.51 6.42
CA LEU A 34 -0.57 9.32 6.04
C LEU A 34 -0.15 10.13 4.81
N ASN A 35 -1.12 10.68 4.08
CA ASN A 35 -0.88 11.49 2.89
C ASN A 35 0.07 10.87 1.85
N LEU A 36 0.06 9.54 1.70
CA LEU A 36 1.03 8.82 0.83
C LEU A 36 0.84 9.14 -0.67
N GLY A 37 -0.33 9.66 -1.05
CA GLY A 37 -0.66 10.00 -2.42
C GLY A 37 -2.14 9.80 -2.73
N ILE A 38 -2.50 9.93 -4.01
CA ILE A 38 -3.87 9.73 -4.48
C ILE A 38 -4.06 8.29 -4.94
N ILE A 39 -5.08 7.61 -4.43
CA ILE A 39 -5.39 6.22 -4.78
C ILE A 39 -6.27 6.20 -6.03
N LYS A 40 -5.78 5.51 -7.07
CA LYS A 40 -6.54 5.20 -8.28
C LYS A 40 -7.56 4.09 -8.02
N LYS A 41 -7.12 3.02 -7.38
CA LYS A 41 -7.91 1.79 -7.20
C LYS A 41 -7.49 1.05 -5.93
N ILE A 42 -8.47 0.43 -5.28
CA ILE A 42 -8.25 -0.56 -4.23
C ILE A 42 -8.96 -1.83 -4.65
N ASP A 43 -8.20 -2.91 -4.80
CA ASP A 43 -8.69 -4.27 -5.02
C ASP A 43 -8.70 -5.03 -3.69
N MET A 44 -9.85 -5.62 -3.35
CA MET A 44 -10.04 -6.38 -2.12
C MET A 44 -10.36 -7.82 -2.48
N ILE A 45 -9.37 -8.70 -2.33
CA ILE A 45 -9.44 -10.10 -2.72
C ILE A 45 -9.74 -10.95 -1.48
N ASN A 46 -10.84 -11.70 -1.53
CA ASN A 46 -11.15 -12.67 -0.48
C ASN A 46 -10.08 -13.76 -0.44
N THR A 47 -9.71 -14.19 0.77
CA THR A 47 -8.82 -15.34 0.95
C THR A 47 -9.62 -16.58 1.35
N ASN A 48 -8.96 -17.74 1.41
CA ASN A 48 -9.58 -18.96 1.92
C ASN A 48 -10.04 -18.80 3.39
N ASP A 49 -9.32 -17.99 4.18
CA ASP A 49 -9.77 -17.58 5.50
C ASP A 49 -10.73 -16.39 5.36
N LYS A 50 -12.03 -16.64 5.55
CA LYS A 50 -13.08 -15.62 5.45
C LYS A 50 -12.91 -14.45 6.43
N LYS A 51 -12.09 -14.61 7.49
CA LYS A 51 -11.76 -13.52 8.43
C LYS A 51 -10.84 -12.48 7.80
N PHE A 52 -10.14 -12.81 6.72
CA PHE A 52 -9.15 -11.93 6.10
C PHE A 52 -9.33 -11.77 4.59
N ARG A 53 -8.94 -10.57 4.14
CA ARG A 53 -8.79 -10.20 2.73
C ARG A 53 -7.35 -9.79 2.45
N LYS A 54 -6.94 -10.00 1.20
CA LYS A 54 -5.72 -9.43 0.63
C LYS A 54 -6.10 -8.15 -0.10
N ILE A 55 -5.39 -7.07 0.17
CA ILE A 55 -5.68 -5.75 -0.40
C ILE A 55 -4.54 -5.34 -1.32
N PHE A 56 -4.87 -4.83 -2.50
CA PHE A 56 -3.92 -4.13 -3.36
C PHE A 56 -4.37 -2.68 -3.52
N ILE A 57 -3.43 -1.75 -3.33
CA ILE A 57 -3.65 -0.32 -3.47
C ILE A 57 -2.81 0.15 -4.64
N HIS A 58 -3.46 0.75 -5.62
CA HIS A 58 -2.84 1.29 -6.83
C HIS A 58 -2.90 2.81 -6.76
N PHE A 59 -1.74 3.47 -6.70
CA PHE A 59 -1.67 4.93 -6.64
C PHE A 59 -1.79 5.53 -8.05
N ASP A 60 -2.60 6.58 -8.17
CA ASP A 60 -2.64 7.45 -9.35
C ASP A 60 -1.44 8.41 -9.33
N SER A 61 -1.16 8.96 -8.15
CA SER A 61 0.03 9.74 -7.84
C SER A 61 0.56 9.39 -6.45
N TRP A 62 1.87 9.41 -6.30
CA TRP A 62 2.53 9.39 -5.00
C TRP A 62 2.78 10.83 -4.53
N ASN A 63 2.78 11.08 -3.22
CA ASN A 63 3.15 12.39 -2.69
C ASN A 63 4.67 12.57 -2.69
N ASP A 64 5.23 12.87 -3.86
CA ASP A 64 6.68 13.00 -4.07
C ASP A 64 7.27 14.30 -3.47
N ASN A 65 6.44 15.22 -2.95
CA ASN A 65 6.88 16.49 -2.37
C ASN A 65 7.32 16.37 -0.90
N ASP A 66 7.15 15.19 -0.29
CA ASP A 66 7.43 14.93 1.12
C ASP A 66 8.58 13.92 1.25
N GLU A 67 9.66 14.33 1.91
CA GLU A 67 10.89 13.54 2.04
C GLU A 67 10.67 12.25 2.84
N GLU A 68 9.88 12.29 3.93
CA GLU A 68 9.60 11.11 4.74
C GLU A 68 8.77 10.08 3.97
N ILE A 69 7.81 10.56 3.19
CA ILE A 69 6.99 9.72 2.30
C ILE A 69 7.84 9.13 1.17
N ASN A 70 8.82 9.86 0.64
CA ASN A 70 9.78 9.33 -0.31
C ASN A 70 10.68 8.25 0.30
N LEU A 71 11.12 8.38 1.56
CA LEU A 71 11.83 7.31 2.26
C LEU A 71 10.98 6.03 2.41
N ILE A 72 9.66 6.16 2.55
CA ILE A 72 8.72 5.03 2.55
C ILE A 72 8.67 4.39 1.14
N LYS A 73 8.58 5.21 0.09
CA LYS A 73 8.61 4.75 -1.31
C LYS A 73 9.88 3.95 -1.60
N ASP A 74 11.04 4.46 -1.19
CA ASP A 74 12.33 3.79 -1.38
C ASP A 74 12.40 2.44 -0.66
N LYS A 75 11.86 2.36 0.56
CA LYS A 75 11.74 1.07 1.28
C LYS A 75 10.93 0.06 0.46
N PHE A 76 9.81 0.47 -0.13
CA PHE A 76 9.04 -0.41 -1.02
C PHE A 76 9.83 -0.81 -2.27
N LEU A 77 10.49 0.15 -2.94
CA LEU A 77 11.28 -0.10 -4.15
C LEU A 77 12.46 -1.05 -3.90
N LEU A 78 13.07 -1.00 -2.72
CA LEU A 78 14.09 -1.93 -2.25
C LEU A 78 13.53 -3.29 -1.80
N GLY A 79 12.22 -3.53 -1.93
CA GLY A 79 11.57 -4.79 -1.56
C GLY A 79 11.39 -4.98 -0.05
N LYS A 80 11.56 -3.93 0.76
CA LYS A 80 11.35 -4.01 2.21
C LYS A 80 9.86 -4.05 2.54
N VAL A 81 9.55 -4.71 3.65
CA VAL A 81 8.21 -4.68 4.26
C VAL A 81 8.11 -3.44 5.14
N VAL A 82 7.11 -2.59 4.86
CA VAL A 82 6.80 -1.40 5.66
C VAL A 82 5.63 -1.71 6.60
N LYS A 83 5.73 -1.32 7.87
CA LYS A 83 4.61 -1.40 8.82
C LYS A 83 3.84 -0.09 8.81
N ILE A 84 2.56 -0.15 8.48
CA ILE A 84 1.65 1.00 8.57
C ILE A 84 0.76 0.83 9.80
N VAL A 85 0.94 1.68 10.81
CA VAL A 85 0.09 1.71 12.00
C VAL A 85 -1.20 2.44 11.64
N TYR A 86 -2.33 1.74 11.71
CA TYR A 86 -3.64 2.33 11.41
C TYR A 86 -4.44 2.66 12.68
N ASP A 87 -4.15 1.98 13.77
CA ASP A 87 -4.73 2.19 15.10
C ASP A 87 -3.83 1.51 16.14
N PHE A 88 -3.03 2.25 16.90
CA PHE A 88 -1.99 1.67 17.75
C PHE A 88 -2.59 0.70 18.80
N PRO A 89 -2.02 -0.52 18.99
CA PRO A 89 -0.77 -1.03 18.45
C PRO A 89 -0.91 -1.80 17.11
N TRP A 90 -2.08 -1.75 16.49
CA TRP A 90 -2.40 -2.46 15.25
C TRP A 90 -1.75 -1.83 14.02
N PHE A 91 -1.12 -2.69 13.22
CA PHE A 91 -0.47 -2.30 11.99
C PHE A 91 -0.70 -3.32 10.87
N TRP A 92 -0.64 -2.84 9.64
CA TRP A 92 -0.55 -3.67 8.45
C TRP A 92 0.90 -3.83 8.03
N LYS A 93 1.27 -5.02 7.57
CA LYS A 93 2.52 -5.23 6.82
C LYS A 93 2.24 -4.96 5.35
N CYS A 94 2.95 -4.03 4.76
CA CYS A 94 2.80 -3.64 3.38
C CYS A 94 4.06 -3.99 2.60
N SER A 95 3.93 -4.45 1.36
CA SER A 95 5.06 -4.67 0.45
C SER A 95 4.75 -4.12 -0.93
N LEU A 96 5.78 -3.85 -1.72
CA LEU A 96 5.60 -3.48 -3.12
C LEU A 96 4.84 -4.60 -3.85
N TYR A 97 3.82 -4.23 -4.62
CA TYR A 97 3.15 -5.11 -5.56
C TYR A 97 3.67 -4.83 -6.96
N LYS A 98 4.30 -5.85 -7.56
CA LYS A 98 4.65 -5.86 -8.98
C LYS A 98 3.65 -6.79 -9.65
N ALA A 99 2.75 -6.24 -10.47
CA ALA A 99 1.97 -7.09 -11.37
C ALA A 99 2.97 -7.81 -12.28
N SER A 100 3.00 -9.14 -12.23
CA SER A 100 3.73 -9.92 -13.23
C SER A 100 3.08 -9.62 -14.58
N LEU A 101 3.86 -9.04 -15.49
CA LEU A 101 3.56 -8.99 -16.92
C LEU A 101 3.52 -10.41 -17.48
#